data_AF-A0A967SMV5-F1
#
_entry.id   AF-A0A967SMV5-F1
#
_cell.length_a   1.000
_cell.length_b   1.000
_cell.length_c   1.000
_cell.angle_alpha   90.00
_cell.angle_beta   90.00
_cell.angle_gamma   90.00
#
_symmetry.space_group_name_H-M   'P 1'
#
loop_
_entity.id
_entity.type
_entity.pdbx_description
1 polymer ?
#
loop_
_entity_poly.entity_id
_entity_poly.type
_entity_poly.pdbx_seq_one_letter_code
_entity_poly.pdbx_strand_id
1 'polypeptide(L)'
;EGCLDITSKGAVYEDSQDISLVTNQLVYTSSDESWIANVGKVYAVYYDDGSNGYTGLIQAHPKMLNHLDRNSSGEPVYWMYHHKSFYIWPIPSANENGNTVTVLHTAISNDITNLEDEYQYLAVKYAAAMALFKDRRAGEAQLLLTHYINSLNFERADKFEPTVDNLDEFQNPDMQTRGR
;
A
#
# COMPACT_ATOMS: atom_id res chain seq x y z
N GLU A 1 -0.04 12.37 9.30
CA GLU A 1 -0.52 10.98 9.42
C GLU A 1 0.70 10.11 9.67
N GLY A 2 0.82 9.54 10.87
CA GLY A 2 1.99 8.75 11.25
C GLY A 2 2.08 7.52 10.36
N CYS A 3 3.30 7.20 9.91
CA CYS A 3 3.59 5.94 9.25
C CYS A 3 3.05 4.82 10.16
N LEU A 4 2.03 4.10 9.70
CA LEU A 4 1.54 2.90 10.36
C LEU A 4 2.70 1.93 10.35
N ASP A 5 3.33 1.76 11.50
CA ASP A 5 4.49 0.89 11.63
C ASP A 5 4.01 -0.56 11.39
N ILE A 6 4.50 -1.13 10.29
CA ILE A 6 4.18 -2.40 9.61
C ILE A 6 4.20 -3.62 10.54
N THR A 7 4.62 -3.46 11.79
CA THR A 7 4.83 -4.54 12.75
C THR A 7 4.08 -4.40 14.07
N SER A 8 3.30 -3.33 14.23
CA SER A 8 2.64 -3.05 15.50
C SER A 8 1.33 -3.84 15.72
N LYS A 9 0.65 -4.31 14.67
CA LYS A 9 -0.44 -5.31 14.73
C LYS A 9 -0.63 -6.00 13.36
N GLY A 10 -0.23 -7.26 13.24
CA GLY A 10 -0.36 -8.06 12.01
C GLY A 10 0.85 -7.90 11.09
N ALA A 11 1.21 -8.97 10.39
CA ALA A 11 2.10 -8.91 9.24
C ALA A 11 1.42 -8.03 8.18
N VAL A 12 2.15 -7.10 7.57
CA VAL A 12 1.63 -6.25 6.51
C VAL A 12 2.43 -6.48 5.25
N TYR A 13 1.75 -6.78 4.15
CA TYR A 13 2.34 -7.03 2.83
C TYR A 13 1.61 -6.23 1.76
N GLU A 14 2.24 -6.04 0.61
CA GLU A 14 1.61 -5.42 -0.56
C GLU A 14 0.79 -6.46 -1.31
N ASP A 15 -0.43 -6.09 -1.70
CA ASP A 15 -1.33 -6.94 -2.45
C ASP A 15 -2.12 -6.10 -3.47
N SER A 16 -2.60 -6.78 -4.51
CA SER A 16 -3.45 -6.21 -5.55
C SER A 16 -4.74 -7.00 -5.64
N GLN A 17 -5.86 -6.31 -5.55
CA GLN A 17 -7.18 -6.95 -5.64
C GLN A 17 -8.07 -6.17 -6.60
N ASP A 18 -8.92 -6.89 -7.31
CA ASP A 18 -9.86 -6.29 -8.26
C ASP A 18 -11.24 -6.16 -7.63
N ILE A 19 -11.90 -5.04 -7.90
CA ILE A 19 -13.32 -4.83 -7.64
C ILE A 19 -14.04 -4.89 -8.98
N SER A 20 -14.99 -5.81 -9.12
CA SER A 20 -15.89 -5.80 -10.27
C SER A 20 -16.95 -4.71 -10.10
N LEU A 21 -17.02 -3.77 -11.03
CA LEU A 21 -17.97 -2.66 -10.95
C LEU A 21 -19.40 -3.14 -11.19
N VAL A 22 -20.31 -2.67 -10.33
CA VAL A 22 -21.74 -2.98 -10.41
C VAL A 22 -22.52 -1.70 -10.72
N THR A 23 -23.47 -1.78 -11.65
CA THR A 23 -24.34 -0.65 -11.98
C THR A 23 -25.03 -0.07 -10.75
N ASN A 24 -25.03 1.26 -10.64
CA ASN A 24 -25.62 2.00 -9.52
C ASN A 24 -24.99 1.74 -8.14
N GLN A 25 -23.82 1.09 -8.08
CA GLN A 25 -23.10 0.84 -6.84
C GLN A 25 -21.96 1.85 -6.62
N LEU A 26 -22.15 2.74 -5.65
CA LEU A 26 -21.15 3.72 -5.23
C LEU A 26 -20.13 3.13 -4.24
N VAL A 27 -20.59 2.23 -3.37
CA VAL A 27 -19.84 1.78 -2.19
C VAL A 27 -19.64 0.27 -2.24
N TYR A 28 -18.41 -0.14 -2.00
CA TYR A 28 -17.97 -1.54 -1.92
C TYR A 28 -17.42 -1.78 -0.51
N THR A 29 -17.86 -2.87 0.10
CA THR A 29 -17.56 -3.22 1.49
C THR A 29 -17.14 -4.68 1.57
N SER A 30 -16.83 -5.16 2.78
CA SER A 30 -16.45 -6.57 2.98
C SER A 30 -17.55 -7.58 2.66
N SER A 31 -18.82 -7.16 2.49
CA SER A 31 -19.87 -8.04 1.99
C SER A 31 -19.81 -8.25 0.48
N ASP A 32 -19.23 -7.28 -0.24
CA ASP A 32 -19.00 -7.34 -1.68
C ASP A 32 -17.66 -8.05 -1.94
N GLU A 33 -16.62 -7.65 -1.20
CA GLU A 33 -15.24 -8.05 -1.42
C GLU A 33 -14.53 -8.32 -0.08
N SER A 34 -14.32 -9.59 0.28
CA SER A 34 -13.86 -9.97 1.63
C SER A 34 -12.50 -9.39 2.02
N TRP A 35 -11.63 -9.13 1.05
CA TRP A 35 -10.29 -8.58 1.28
C TRP A 35 -10.32 -7.15 1.84
N ILE A 36 -11.40 -6.38 1.60
CA ILE A 36 -11.57 -5.00 2.10
C ILE A 36 -11.46 -4.93 3.64
N ALA A 37 -11.87 -5.98 4.35
CA ALA A 37 -11.76 -6.05 5.81
C ALA A 37 -10.31 -5.90 6.31
N ASN A 38 -9.35 -6.40 5.53
CA ASN A 38 -7.95 -6.50 5.91
C ASN A 38 -7.08 -5.38 5.31
N VAL A 39 -7.66 -4.45 4.57
CA VAL A 39 -6.91 -3.34 3.95
C VAL A 39 -6.34 -2.40 5.02
N GLY A 40 -5.03 -2.25 5.02
CA GLY A 40 -4.27 -1.30 5.83
C GLY A 40 -4.27 0.09 5.18
N LYS A 41 -3.54 0.25 4.07
CA LYS A 41 -3.43 1.50 3.32
C LYS A 41 -3.52 1.24 1.83
N VAL A 42 -4.33 2.03 1.13
CA VAL A 42 -4.40 2.05 -0.33
C VAL A 42 -3.42 3.09 -0.85
N TYR A 43 -2.63 2.75 -1.86
CA TYR A 43 -1.64 3.66 -2.43
C TYR A 43 -1.87 3.97 -3.92
N ALA A 44 -2.50 3.06 -4.67
CA ALA A 44 -2.91 3.34 -6.05
C ALA A 44 -4.19 2.56 -6.40
N VAL A 45 -4.95 3.11 -7.35
CA VAL A 45 -6.15 2.46 -7.89
C VAL A 45 -6.20 2.72 -9.39
N TYR A 46 -6.46 1.68 -10.17
CA TYR A 46 -6.57 1.74 -11.63
C TYR A 46 -7.94 1.22 -12.05
N TYR A 47 -8.49 1.81 -13.10
CA TYR A 47 -9.68 1.35 -13.78
C TYR A 47 -9.29 0.71 -15.10
N ASP A 48 -9.84 -0.47 -15.38
CA ASP A 48 -9.70 -1.19 -16.63
C ASP A 48 -11.09 -1.36 -17.27
N ASP A 49 -11.24 -0.79 -18.46
CA ASP A 49 -12.46 -0.85 -19.26
C ASP A 49 -12.51 -2.07 -20.19
N GLY A 50 -11.52 -2.97 -20.09
CA GLY A 50 -11.34 -4.13 -20.96
C GLY A 50 -10.73 -3.79 -22.32
N SER A 51 -10.38 -2.52 -22.57
CA SER A 51 -9.80 -2.02 -23.83
C SER A 51 -8.30 -1.74 -23.72
N ASN A 52 -7.54 -2.64 -23.11
CA ASN A 52 -6.06 -2.58 -23.00
C ASN A 52 -5.50 -1.26 -22.41
N GLY A 53 -6.32 -0.47 -21.71
CA GLY A 53 -5.94 0.84 -21.19
C GLY A 53 -6.26 0.98 -19.71
N TYR A 54 -5.23 0.90 -18.86
CA TYR A 54 -5.38 1.21 -17.44
C TYR A 54 -5.43 2.73 -17.22
N THR A 55 -6.53 3.20 -16.64
CA THR A 55 -6.68 4.61 -16.24
C THR A 55 -6.50 4.74 -14.73
N GLY A 56 -5.50 5.51 -14.29
CA GLY A 56 -5.29 5.78 -12.87
C GLY A 56 -6.40 6.65 -12.28
N LEU A 57 -7.00 6.22 -11.17
CA LEU A 57 -8.06 6.96 -10.50
C LEU A 57 -7.48 7.97 -9.50
N ILE A 58 -8.14 9.11 -9.36
CA ILE A 58 -7.73 10.20 -8.48
C ILE A 58 -8.27 9.96 -7.06
N GLN A 59 -7.39 10.04 -6.06
CA GLN A 59 -7.83 9.94 -4.67
C GLN A 59 -8.66 11.17 -4.27
N ALA A 60 -9.90 10.95 -3.84
CA ALA A 60 -10.78 11.98 -3.32
C ALA A 60 -10.84 11.96 -1.79
N HIS A 61 -10.87 13.15 -1.18
CA HIS A 61 -11.16 13.28 0.24
C HIS A 61 -12.69 13.19 0.47
N PRO A 62 -13.18 12.62 1.60
CA PRO A 62 -14.62 12.50 1.87
C PRO A 62 -15.40 13.82 1.77
N LYS A 63 -14.75 14.94 2.10
CA LYS A 63 -15.34 16.28 1.98
C LYS A 63 -15.60 16.72 0.53
N MET A 64 -14.84 16.22 -0.44
CA MET A 64 -14.98 16.57 -1.85
C MET A 64 -16.21 15.90 -2.48
N LEU A 65 -16.50 14.65 -2.10
CA LEU A 65 -17.67 13.90 -2.58
C LEU A 65 -19.01 14.52 -2.13
N ASN A 66 -19.03 15.32 -1.06
CA ASN A 66 -20.25 15.99 -0.62
C ASN A 66 -20.67 17.16 -1.52
N HIS A 67 -19.76 17.65 -2.37
CA HIS A 67 -20.00 18.72 -3.33
C HIS A 67 -20.14 18.24 -4.78
N LEU A 68 -19.87 16.95 -5.03
CA LEU A 68 -20.08 16.32 -6.32
C LEU A 68 -21.53 15.84 -6.42
N ASP A 69 -22.12 15.90 -7.62
CA ASP A 69 -23.48 15.41 -7.84
C ASP A 69 -23.51 13.91 -7.55
N ARG A 70 -24.28 13.53 -6.53
CA ARG A 70 -24.34 12.13 -6.05
C ARG A 70 -24.96 11.19 -7.06
N ASN A 71 -25.63 11.71 -8.10
CA ASN A 71 -26.33 10.91 -9.11
C ASN A 71 -25.67 10.95 -10.50
N SER A 72 -24.46 11.48 -10.62
CA SER A 72 -23.74 11.40 -11.90
C SER A 72 -23.30 9.95 -12.16
N SER A 73 -23.86 9.35 -13.20
CA SER A 73 -23.45 8.04 -13.69
C SER A 73 -22.37 8.18 -14.78
N GLY A 74 -21.37 7.30 -14.79
CA GLY A 74 -20.38 7.24 -15.85
C GLY A 74 -19.12 6.47 -15.44
N GLU A 75 -18.07 6.60 -16.25
CA GLU A 75 -16.76 6.01 -16.00
C GLU A 75 -16.14 6.52 -14.70
N PRO A 76 -15.56 5.63 -13.87
CA PRO A 76 -14.86 6.03 -12.65
C PRO A 76 -13.71 6.99 -12.91
N VAL A 77 -13.62 8.04 -12.11
CA VAL A 77 -12.51 9.01 -12.15
C VAL A 77 -11.86 9.17 -10.78
N TYR A 78 -12.65 8.99 -9.72
CA TYR A 78 -12.23 9.21 -8.35
C TYR A 78 -12.47 7.97 -7.50
N TRP A 79 -11.57 7.77 -6.54
CA TRP A 79 -11.70 6.72 -5.53
C TRP A 79 -11.51 7.30 -4.13
N MET A 80 -12.10 6.64 -3.14
CA MET A 80 -11.87 6.95 -1.74
C MET A 80 -11.96 5.68 -0.92
N TYR A 81 -11.08 5.56 0.08
CA TYR A 81 -11.15 4.52 1.08
C TYR A 81 -11.41 5.14 2.45
N HIS A 82 -12.54 4.79 3.08
CA HIS A 82 -12.92 5.31 4.39
C HIS A 82 -13.71 4.27 5.19
N HIS A 83 -13.33 4.05 6.44
CA HIS A 83 -14.02 3.15 7.37
C HIS A 83 -14.30 1.75 6.78
N LYS A 84 -13.26 1.10 6.23
CA LYS A 84 -13.35 -0.24 5.59
C LYS A 84 -14.38 -0.31 4.46
N SER A 85 -14.58 0.80 3.76
CA SER A 85 -15.44 0.89 2.58
C SER A 85 -14.70 1.63 1.48
N PHE A 86 -14.80 1.10 0.27
CA PHE A 86 -14.33 1.75 -0.95
C PHE A 86 -15.48 2.49 -1.61
N TYR A 87 -15.20 3.70 -2.06
CA TYR A 87 -16.13 4.53 -2.80
C TYR A 87 -15.52 4.81 -4.16
N ILE A 88 -16.30 4.60 -5.21
CA ILE A 88 -15.90 4.80 -6.60
C ILE A 88 -16.89 5.80 -7.20
N TRP A 89 -16.38 6.91 -7.75
CA TRP A 89 -17.21 7.96 -8.34
C TRP A 89 -16.62 8.41 -9.68
N PRO A 90 -17.42 8.78 -10.69
CA PRO A 90 -18.88 8.65 -10.85
C PRO A 90 -19.43 7.24 -10.58
N ILE A 91 -20.74 7.14 -10.35
CA ILE A 91 -21.40 5.84 -10.11
C ILE A 91 -21.39 5.05 -11.42
N PRO A 92 -20.97 3.77 -11.44
CA PRO A 92 -20.93 2.97 -12.67
C PRO A 92 -22.31 2.91 -13.34
N SER A 93 -22.35 3.15 -14.65
CA SER A 93 -23.56 3.00 -15.46
C SER A 93 -23.70 1.54 -15.94
N ALA A 94 -24.61 1.29 -16.89
CA ALA A 94 -24.74 -0.04 -17.49
C ALA A 94 -23.53 -0.40 -18.37
N ASN A 95 -22.80 0.59 -18.89
CA ASN A 95 -21.67 0.36 -19.79
C ASN A 95 -20.41 -0.09 -19.04
N GLU A 96 -20.24 0.34 -17.79
CA GLU A 96 -19.09 -0.02 -16.95
C GLU A 96 -19.35 -1.23 -16.07
N ASN A 97 -20.54 -1.84 -16.19
CA ASN A 97 -20.90 -3.01 -15.40
C ASN A 97 -20.05 -4.22 -15.80
N GLY A 98 -19.31 -4.76 -14.84
CA GLY A 98 -18.35 -5.86 -15.07
C GLY A 98 -16.94 -5.40 -15.44
N ASN A 99 -16.71 -4.10 -15.64
CA ASN A 99 -15.36 -3.56 -15.74
C ASN A 99 -14.69 -3.63 -14.36
N THR A 100 -13.36 -3.59 -14.32
CA THR A 100 -12.62 -3.83 -13.08
C THR A 100 -11.93 -2.57 -12.59
N VAL A 101 -11.86 -2.45 -11.26
CA VAL A 101 -11.01 -1.48 -10.59
C VAL A 101 -9.98 -2.24 -9.75
N THR A 102 -8.72 -2.17 -10.18
CA THR A 102 -7.58 -2.78 -9.47
C THR A 102 -7.10 -1.86 -8.37
N VAL A 103 -7.05 -2.36 -7.16
CA VAL A 103 -6.64 -1.63 -5.96
C VAL A 103 -5.30 -2.17 -5.48
N LEU A 104 -4.28 -1.32 -5.55
CA LEU A 104 -2.98 -1.60 -4.94
C LEU A 104 -2.98 -1.08 -3.50
N HIS A 105 -2.77 -2.00 -2.57
CA HIS A 105 -2.91 -1.72 -1.15
C HIS A 105 -2.00 -2.59 -0.30
N THR A 106 -1.82 -2.17 0.95
CA THR A 106 -1.22 -3.01 1.98
C THR A 106 -2.31 -3.82 2.67
N ALA A 107 -2.12 -5.13 2.79
CA ALA A 107 -3.01 -6.05 3.48
C ALA A 107 -2.45 -6.40 4.86
N ILE A 108 -3.29 -6.35 5.88
CA ILE A 108 -2.97 -6.76 7.24
C ILE A 108 -3.37 -8.23 7.39
N SER A 109 -2.42 -9.09 7.73
CA SER A 109 -2.66 -10.50 8.01
C SER A 109 -2.10 -10.91 9.37
N ASN A 110 -2.69 -11.96 9.92
CA ASN A 110 -2.14 -12.65 11.08
C ASN A 110 -1.35 -13.90 10.70
N ASP A 111 -1.31 -14.23 9.40
CA ASP A 111 -0.57 -15.36 8.86
C ASP A 111 0.79 -14.91 8.32
N ILE A 112 1.85 -15.55 8.82
CA ILE A 112 3.22 -15.28 8.41
C ILE A 112 3.50 -15.78 6.99
N THR A 113 2.76 -16.78 6.50
CA THR A 113 2.95 -17.33 5.14
C THR A 113 2.53 -16.37 4.04
N ASN A 114 1.82 -15.29 4.39
CA ASN A 114 1.47 -14.22 3.45
C ASN A 114 2.64 -13.26 3.19
N LEU A 115 3.70 -13.33 4.00
CA LEU A 115 4.96 -12.65 3.72
C LEU A 115 5.81 -13.53 2.81
N GLU A 116 6.50 -12.91 1.85
CA GLU A 116 7.54 -13.60 1.10
C GLU A 116 8.56 -14.22 2.07
N ASP A 117 9.06 -15.40 1.73
CA ASP A 117 9.94 -16.20 2.61
C ASP A 117 11.15 -15.40 3.11
N GLU A 118 11.66 -14.48 2.27
CA GLU A 118 12.76 -13.59 2.61
C GLU A 118 12.42 -12.59 3.73
N TYR A 119 11.15 -12.27 4.02
CA TYR A 119 10.77 -11.36 5.11
C TYR A 119 10.25 -12.06 6.36
N GLN A 120 9.93 -13.35 6.29
CA GLN A 120 9.37 -14.07 7.43
C GLN A 120 10.32 -14.05 8.64
N TYR A 121 11.64 -14.07 8.43
CA TYR A 121 12.62 -14.01 9.52
C TYR A 121 12.49 -12.73 10.37
N LEU A 122 12.08 -11.61 9.77
CA LEU A 122 11.88 -10.33 10.48
C LEU A 122 10.68 -10.42 11.43
N ALA A 123 9.58 -10.98 10.95
CA ALA A 123 8.39 -11.22 11.76
C ALA A 123 8.68 -12.17 12.93
N VAL A 124 9.48 -13.22 12.70
CA VAL A 124 9.92 -14.14 13.76
C VAL A 124 10.79 -13.42 14.81
N LYS A 125 11.75 -12.59 14.39
CA LYS A 125 12.60 -11.81 15.33
C LYS A 125 11.75 -10.88 16.21
N TYR A 126 10.78 -10.18 15.61
CA TYR A 126 9.86 -9.31 16.35
C TYR A 126 9.02 -10.11 17.35
N ALA A 127 8.43 -11.23 16.92
CA ALA A 127 7.62 -12.10 17.78
C ALA A 127 8.44 -12.65 18.96
N ALA A 128 9.68 -13.07 18.72
CA ALA A 128 10.59 -13.54 19.76
C ALA A 128 10.97 -12.41 20.75
N ALA A 129 11.19 -11.17 20.28
CA ALA A 129 11.43 -10.04 21.16
C ALA A 129 10.21 -9.76 22.05
N MET A 130 9.00 -9.80 21.49
CA MET A 130 7.76 -9.63 22.25
C MET A 130 7.52 -10.76 23.25
N ALA A 131 7.88 -12.00 22.92
CA ALA A 131 7.85 -13.12 23.86
C ALA A 131 8.80 -12.89 25.04
N LEU A 132 10.04 -12.45 24.78
CA LEU A 132 11.01 -12.13 25.83
C LEU A 132 10.55 -10.97 26.74
N PHE A 133 9.85 -9.98 26.19
CA PHE A 133 9.22 -8.93 27.00
C PHE A 133 8.14 -9.51 27.94
N LYS A 134 7.31 -10.44 27.46
CA LYS A 134 6.31 -11.13 28.28
C LYS A 134 6.95 -12.00 29.37
N ASP A 135 8.10 -12.62 29.06
CA ASP A 135 8.91 -13.41 30.00
C ASP A 135 9.76 -12.54 30.95
N ARG A 136 9.61 -11.21 30.90
CA ARG A 136 10.34 -10.23 31.73
C ARG A 136 11.86 -10.23 31.53
N ARG A 137 12.35 -10.77 30.41
CA ARG A 137 13.75 -10.74 30.00
C ARG A 137 14.05 -9.50 29.16
N ALA A 138 13.78 -8.33 29.73
CA ALA A 138 13.77 -7.06 29.00
C ALA A 138 15.12 -6.71 28.33
N GLY A 139 16.26 -7.07 28.94
CA GLY A 139 17.58 -6.80 28.36
C GLY A 139 17.81 -7.55 27.05
N GLU A 140 17.44 -8.83 27.01
CA GLU A 140 17.54 -9.65 25.79
C GLU A 140 16.49 -9.26 24.75
N ALA A 141 15.27 -8.95 25.22
CA ALA A 141 14.20 -8.45 24.36
C ALA A 141 14.61 -7.17 23.63
N GLN A 142 15.25 -6.23 24.34
CA GLN A 142 15.73 -4.97 23.78
C GLN A 142 16.84 -5.18 22.74
N LEU A 143 17.77 -6.10 23.02
CA LEU A 143 18.83 -6.45 22.08
C LEU A 143 18.24 -7.03 20.79
N LEU A 144 17.32 -7.99 20.92
CA LEU A 144 16.66 -8.62 19.77
C LEU A 144 15.79 -7.64 18.98
N LEU A 145 15.08 -6.72 19.67
CA LEU A 145 14.32 -5.66 19.03
C LEU A 145 15.22 -4.69 18.25
N THR A 146 16.38 -4.35 18.80
CA THR A 146 17.37 -3.51 18.11
C THR A 146 17.90 -4.20 16.85
N HIS A 147 18.22 -5.50 16.92
CA HIS A 147 18.60 -6.28 15.73
C HIS A 147 17.48 -6.33 14.68
N TYR A 148 16.24 -6.50 15.12
CA TYR A 148 15.07 -6.46 14.25
C TYR A 148 14.94 -5.11 13.52
N ILE A 149 15.02 -3.99 14.24
CA ILE A 149 14.96 -2.64 13.65
C ILE A 149 16.10 -2.42 12.65
N ASN A 150 17.32 -2.86 12.97
CA ASN A 150 18.46 -2.74 12.07
C ASN A 150 18.27 -3.57 10.79
N SER A 151 17.79 -4.81 10.90
CA SER A 151 17.49 -5.64 9.73
C SER A 151 16.39 -5.00 8.88
N LEU A 152 15.34 -4.45 9.49
CA LEU A 152 14.27 -3.78 8.77
C LEU A 152 14.74 -2.50 8.07
N ASN A 153 15.63 -1.72 8.69
CA ASN A 153 16.21 -0.55 8.04
C ASN A 153 17.11 -0.91 6.86
N PHE A 154 17.83 -2.04 6.94
CA PHE A 154 18.64 -2.55 5.83
C PHE A 154 17.77 -2.89 4.63
N GLU A 155 16.70 -3.68 4.82
CA GLU A 155 15.77 -4.05 3.73
C GLU A 155 15.06 -2.82 3.13
N ARG A 156 14.82 -1.77 3.94
CA ARG A 156 14.22 -0.52 3.46
C ARG A 156 15.20 0.34 2.66
N ALA A 157 16.44 0.47 3.13
CA ALA A 157 17.44 1.33 2.49
C ALA A 157 17.75 0.85 1.07
N ASP A 158 17.95 -0.46 0.89
CA ASP A 158 18.29 -1.05 -0.42
C ASP A 158 17.16 -0.93 -1.45
N LYS A 159 15.90 -0.80 -1.00
CA LYS A 159 14.71 -0.74 -1.87
C LYS A 159 14.20 0.68 -2.16
N PHE A 160 14.53 1.66 -1.31
CA PHE A 160 14.05 3.04 -1.43
C PHE A 160 15.12 4.04 -1.82
N GLU A 161 16.41 3.75 -1.62
CA GLU A 161 17.46 4.62 -2.12
C GLU A 161 17.65 4.34 -3.62
N PRO A 162 17.28 5.28 -4.52
CA PRO A 162 17.79 5.19 -5.88
C PRO A 162 19.30 5.27 -5.75
N THR A 163 19.99 4.18 -6.10
CA THR A 163 21.45 4.24 -6.32
C THR A 163 21.68 5.43 -7.22
N VAL A 164 22.47 6.41 -6.77
CA VAL A 164 22.85 7.56 -7.58
C VAL A 164 23.33 6.99 -8.91
N ASP A 165 22.66 7.39 -10.00
CA ASP A 165 23.02 6.89 -11.31
C ASP A 165 24.48 7.29 -11.55
N ASN A 166 25.36 6.31 -11.74
CA ASN A 166 26.79 6.56 -11.94
C ASN A 166 27.04 7.43 -13.20
N LEU A 167 26.02 7.61 -14.05
CA LEU A 167 26.02 8.59 -15.15
C LEU A 167 26.01 10.05 -14.69
N ASP A 168 25.38 10.39 -13.55
CA ASP A 168 25.41 11.75 -12.99
C ASP A 168 26.80 12.09 -12.41
N GLU A 169 27.56 11.09 -11.93
CA GLU A 169 28.96 11.28 -11.55
C GLU A 169 29.86 11.63 -12.75
N PHE A 170 29.52 11.13 -13.96
CA PHE A 170 30.20 11.47 -15.21
C PHE A 170 29.88 12.88 -15.73
N GLN A 171 28.80 13.51 -15.25
CA GLN A 171 28.44 14.90 -15.60
C GLN A 171 29.11 15.94 -14.71
N ASN A 172 29.89 15.51 -13.71
CA ASN A 172 30.69 16.45 -12.93
C ASN A 172 31.62 17.23 -13.87
N PRO A 173 31.53 18.57 -13.90
CA PRO A 173 32.32 19.37 -14.81
C PRO A 173 33.81 19.09 -14.57
N ASP A 174 34.47 18.75 -15.68
CA ASP A 174 35.89 18.43 -15.81
C ASP A 174 36.72 19.12 -14.72
N MET A 175 37.28 18.33 -13.78
CA MET A 175 38.35 18.78 -12.90
C MET A 175 39.65 18.91 -13.72
N GLN A 176 39.59 19.65 -14.83
CA GLN A 176 40.76 20.18 -15.50
C GLN A 176 41.38 21.19 -14.55
N THR A 177 42.38 20.69 -13.83
CA THR A 177 43.48 21.43 -13.25
C THR A 177 43.75 22.71 -14.05
N ARG A 178 43.37 23.86 -13.48
CA ARG A 178 43.85 25.16 -13.94
C ARG A 178 45.36 25.18 -13.71
N GLY A 179 46.11 24.77 -14.72
CA GLY A 179 47.48 25.19 -14.88
C GLY A 179 47.48 26.69 -15.17
N ARG A 180 47.83 27.49 -14.16
CA ARG A 180 48.65 28.70 -14.23
C ARG A 180 48.88 29.26 -12.84
#